data_AF-A0A8T0EE94-F1
#
_entry.id   AF-A0A8T0EE94-F1
#
_cell.length_a   1.000
_cell.length_b   1.000
_cell.length_c   1.000
_cell.angle_alpha   90.00
_cell.angle_beta   90.00
_cell.angle_gamma   90.00
#
_symmetry.space_group_name_H-M   'P 1'
#
loop_
_entity.id
_entity.type
_entity.pdbx_description
1 polymer ?
#
loop_
_entity_poly.entity_id
_entity_poly.type
_entity_poly.pdbx_seq_one_letter_code
_entity_poly.pdbx_strand_id
1 'polypeptide(L)'
;MDCNSLPTLQNIAMMKVIALLCNVWERQLPMVYGGFVDFHLSQLSLPAPVEKELATTVRRTCSMLKKFYGIHQTFSTHLCYRCQCLKEILKSVQFWAFWTSDSPLVELNIVKGLIRYQRLSAVFRLILACEYRFEDDVPLLWKKLPVFVQSYFFRPDMPIQVIRSTNVIIYQELWKFCDDLEDFRQTLEKHQ
;
A
#
# COMPACT_ATOMS: atom_id res chain seq x y z
N MET A 1 -16.52 3.82 -18.65
CA MET A 1 -16.41 2.54 -17.94
C MET A 1 -17.15 2.70 -16.63
N ASP A 2 -18.34 2.10 -16.52
CA ASP A 2 -19.07 2.06 -15.26
C ASP A 2 -18.28 1.24 -14.24
N CYS A 3 -17.87 1.89 -13.15
CA CYS A 3 -17.18 1.25 -12.00
C CYS A 3 -18.14 0.45 -11.11
N ASN A 4 -19.35 0.15 -11.60
CA ASN A 4 -20.36 -0.63 -10.91
C ASN A 4 -20.13 -2.12 -11.16
N SER A 5 -19.14 -2.65 -10.46
CA SER A 5 -19.23 -3.89 -9.69
C SER A 5 -17.80 -4.29 -9.33
N LEU A 6 -17.46 -4.19 -8.04
CA LEU A 6 -16.26 -4.78 -7.44
C LEU A 6 -16.60 -6.08 -6.64
N PRO A 7 -17.44 -7.01 -7.14
CA PRO A 7 -17.74 -8.25 -6.47
C PRO A 7 -16.48 -9.10 -6.36
N THR A 8 -15.49 -8.95 -7.24
CA THR A 8 -14.23 -9.70 -7.11
C THR A 8 -13.42 -9.31 -5.87
N LEU A 9 -13.25 -8.03 -5.53
CA LEU A 9 -12.54 -7.66 -4.28
C LEU A 9 -13.37 -7.99 -3.04
N GLN A 10 -14.68 -7.76 -3.09
CA GLN A 10 -15.57 -8.07 -1.97
C GLN A 10 -15.65 -9.58 -1.72
N ASN A 11 -15.75 -10.40 -2.78
CA ASN A 11 -15.76 -11.86 -2.67
C ASN A 11 -14.40 -12.41 -2.24
N ILE A 12 -13.27 -11.84 -2.71
CA ILE A 12 -11.94 -12.22 -2.22
C ILE A 12 -11.78 -11.87 -0.73
N ALA A 13 -12.26 -10.69 -0.31
CA ALA A 13 -12.24 -10.30 1.09
C ALA A 13 -13.13 -11.20 1.94
N MET A 14 -14.34 -11.50 1.47
CA MET A 14 -15.29 -12.36 2.17
C MET A 14 -14.77 -13.79 2.27
N MET A 15 -14.31 -14.41 1.17
CA MET A 15 -13.73 -15.76 1.19
C MET A 15 -12.51 -15.86 2.10
N LYS A 16 -11.69 -14.81 2.19
CA LYS A 16 -10.52 -14.81 3.07
C LYS A 16 -10.86 -14.52 4.53
N VAL A 17 -11.85 -13.70 4.82
CA VAL A 17 -12.38 -13.52 6.18
C VAL A 17 -13.05 -14.81 6.65
N ILE A 18 -13.81 -15.47 5.78
CA ILE A 18 -14.37 -16.81 6.01
C ILE A 18 -13.24 -17.80 6.27
N ALA A 19 -12.21 -17.89 5.42
CA ALA A 19 -11.07 -18.78 5.64
C ALA A 19 -10.33 -18.50 6.97
N LEU A 20 -10.19 -17.22 7.36
CA LEU A 20 -9.59 -16.81 8.62
C LEU A 20 -10.48 -17.10 9.84
N LEU A 21 -11.80 -16.94 9.74
CA LEU A 21 -12.75 -17.40 10.76
C LEU A 21 -12.76 -18.93 10.84
N CYS A 22 -12.56 -19.58 9.70
CA CYS A 22 -12.37 -21.01 9.56
C CYS A 22 -10.90 -21.45 9.77
N ASN A 23 -10.00 -20.63 10.35
CA ASN A 23 -8.62 -21.00 10.73
C ASN A 23 -8.54 -22.21 11.69
N VAL A 24 -9.67 -22.80 12.06
CA VAL A 24 -9.77 -24.11 12.70
C VAL A 24 -9.57 -25.27 11.70
N TRP A 25 -9.69 -25.08 10.38
CA TRP A 25 -9.80 -26.19 9.41
C TRP A 25 -8.73 -26.26 8.29
N GLU A 26 -7.96 -25.20 8.00
CA GLU A 26 -7.07 -25.16 6.82
C GLU A 26 -5.60 -25.55 7.10
N ARG A 27 -5.34 -26.81 7.48
CA ARG A 27 -4.03 -27.42 7.17
C ARG A 27 -3.99 -28.17 5.84
N GLN A 28 -5.11 -28.41 5.14
CA GLN A 28 -5.09 -29.37 4.02
C GLN A 28 -6.19 -29.22 2.94
N LEU A 29 -6.44 -28.05 2.33
CA LEU A 29 -7.35 -28.04 1.16
C LEU A 29 -6.77 -27.40 -0.11
N PRO A 30 -6.68 -28.16 -1.22
CA PRO A 30 -6.29 -27.66 -2.53
C PRO A 30 -7.41 -26.83 -3.17
N MET A 31 -6.97 -25.97 -4.08
CA MET A 31 -7.61 -24.80 -4.69
C MET A 31 -8.85 -25.06 -5.57
N VAL A 32 -9.68 -26.07 -5.28
CA VAL A 32 -10.79 -26.52 -6.15
C VAL A 32 -12.15 -26.47 -5.44
N TYR A 33 -12.50 -25.38 -4.75
CA TYR A 33 -13.85 -25.25 -4.18
C TYR A 33 -14.32 -23.80 -4.06
N GLY A 34 -14.52 -23.13 -5.20
CA GLY A 34 -15.29 -21.88 -5.23
C GLY A 34 -16.80 -22.08 -5.07
N GLY A 35 -17.35 -23.19 -5.57
CA GLY A 35 -18.81 -23.42 -5.61
C GLY A 35 -19.42 -24.15 -4.40
N PHE A 36 -18.63 -24.93 -3.67
CA PHE A 36 -19.14 -25.77 -2.56
C PHE A 36 -19.20 -25.00 -1.22
N VAL A 37 -18.35 -23.99 -1.09
CA VAL A 37 -18.28 -23.13 0.09
C VAL A 37 -19.45 -22.12 0.11
N ASP A 38 -19.85 -21.58 -1.05
CA ASP A 38 -20.96 -20.62 -1.15
C ASP A 38 -22.33 -21.22 -0.81
N PHE A 39 -22.61 -22.48 -1.20
CA PHE A 39 -23.91 -23.11 -0.96
C PHE A 39 -24.16 -23.48 0.51
N HIS A 40 -23.13 -23.92 1.23
CA HIS A 40 -23.27 -24.33 2.63
C HIS A 40 -23.11 -23.18 3.63
N LEU A 41 -22.30 -22.16 3.31
CA LEU A 41 -22.19 -20.97 4.16
C LEU A 41 -23.45 -20.10 4.12
N SER A 42 -24.15 -20.05 2.99
CA SER A 42 -25.43 -19.32 2.88
C SER A 42 -26.57 -19.96 3.68
N GLN A 43 -26.42 -21.22 4.10
CA GLN A 43 -27.38 -21.93 4.95
C GLN A 43 -27.03 -21.88 6.45
N LEU A 44 -25.81 -21.47 6.80
CA LEU A 44 -25.41 -21.32 8.19
C LEU A 44 -25.91 -19.98 8.72
N SER A 45 -27.02 -20.01 9.46
CA SER A 45 -27.46 -18.86 10.24
C SER A 45 -26.44 -18.62 11.37
N LEU A 46 -25.63 -17.58 11.22
CA LEU A 46 -24.74 -17.14 12.29
C LEU A 46 -25.58 -16.50 13.42
N PRO A 47 -25.20 -16.67 14.69
CA PRO A 47 -25.77 -15.85 15.75
C PRO A 47 -25.61 -14.36 15.42
N ALA A 48 -26.66 -13.56 15.62
CA ALA A 48 -26.67 -12.14 15.24
C ALA A 48 -25.44 -11.32 15.70
N PRO A 49 -24.84 -11.56 16.89
CA PRO A 49 -23.60 -10.89 17.28
C PRO A 49 -22.42 -11.17 16.33
N VAL A 50 -22.27 -12.43 15.90
CA VAL A 50 -21.20 -12.88 15.00
C VAL A 50 -21.39 -12.30 13.60
N GLU A 51 -22.63 -12.28 13.11
CA GLU A 51 -22.96 -11.68 11.81
C GLU A 51 -22.62 -10.18 11.79
N LYS A 52 -22.95 -9.46 12.86
CA LYS A 52 -22.66 -8.02 12.99
C LYS A 52 -21.16 -7.73 13.01
N GLU A 53 -20.37 -8.53 13.72
CA GLU A 53 -18.92 -8.41 13.78
C GLU A 53 -18.31 -8.67 12.40
N LEU A 54 -18.68 -9.78 11.76
CA LEU A 54 -18.25 -10.13 10.40
C LEU A 54 -18.55 -9.01 9.40
N ALA A 55 -19.78 -8.48 9.40
CA ALA A 55 -20.17 -7.39 8.52
C ALA A 55 -19.32 -6.13 8.75
N THR A 56 -18.95 -5.85 10.00
CA THR A 56 -18.10 -4.72 10.37
C THR A 56 -16.67 -4.92 9.84
N THR A 57 -16.07 -6.10 10.05
CA THR A 57 -14.73 -6.45 9.57
C THR A 57 -14.65 -6.41 8.05
N VAL A 58 -15.63 -6.99 7.34
CA VAL A 58 -15.69 -6.98 5.87
C VAL A 58 -15.80 -5.57 5.35
N ARG A 59 -16.70 -4.74 5.90
CA ARG A 59 -16.86 -3.34 5.50
C ARG A 59 -15.55 -2.57 5.64
N ARG A 60 -14.88 -2.73 6.78
CA ARG A 60 -13.59 -2.07 7.06
C ARG A 60 -12.50 -2.52 6.09
N THR A 61 -12.35 -3.83 5.90
CA THR A 61 -11.39 -4.42 4.95
C THR A 61 -11.62 -3.90 3.54
N CYS A 62 -12.87 -3.90 3.07
CA CYS A 62 -13.25 -3.37 1.77
C CYS A 62 -12.93 -1.89 1.63
N SER A 63 -13.19 -1.06 2.64
CA SER A 63 -12.84 0.36 2.62
C SER A 63 -11.33 0.59 2.49
N MET A 64 -10.52 -0.14 3.27
CA MET A 64 -9.06 -0.07 3.15
C MET A 64 -8.59 -0.52 1.76
N LEU A 65 -9.11 -1.63 1.24
CA LEU A 65 -8.73 -2.14 -0.09
C LEU A 65 -9.09 -1.14 -1.19
N LYS A 66 -10.26 -0.50 -1.11
CA LYS A 66 -10.67 0.56 -2.03
C LYS A 66 -9.71 1.75 -1.99
N LYS A 67 -9.25 2.15 -0.81
CA LYS A 67 -8.26 3.24 -0.66
C LYS A 67 -6.93 2.86 -1.32
N PHE A 68 -6.39 1.69 -1.02
CA PHE A 68 -5.14 1.22 -1.66
C PHE A 68 -5.27 1.05 -3.17
N TYR A 69 -6.43 0.57 -3.63
CA TYR A 69 -6.75 0.48 -5.05
C TYR A 69 -6.78 1.86 -5.71
N GLY A 70 -7.43 2.85 -5.08
CA GLY A 70 -7.49 4.23 -5.57
C GLY A 70 -6.10 4.84 -5.71
N ILE A 71 -5.28 4.74 -4.65
CA ILE A 71 -3.86 5.16 -4.68
C ILE A 71 -3.16 4.46 -5.85
N HIS A 72 -3.20 3.13 -5.88
CA HIS A 72 -2.54 2.35 -6.93
C HIS A 72 -2.99 2.75 -8.34
N GLN A 73 -4.28 2.97 -8.55
CA GLN A 73 -4.84 3.29 -9.86
C GLN A 73 -4.38 4.67 -10.32
N THR A 74 -4.46 5.69 -9.47
CA THR A 74 -3.94 7.03 -9.77
C THR A 74 -2.52 6.91 -10.32
N PHE A 75 -1.64 6.19 -9.63
CA PHE A 75 -0.23 6.14 -10.03
C PHE A 75 0.13 5.12 -11.11
N SER A 76 -0.58 4.00 -11.20
CA SER A 76 -0.39 3.03 -12.29
C SER A 76 -0.64 3.70 -13.63
N THR A 77 -1.62 4.59 -13.69
CA THR A 77 -1.94 5.39 -14.88
C THR A 77 -0.80 6.33 -15.28
N HIS A 78 -0.09 6.93 -14.31
CA HIS A 78 0.97 7.91 -14.59
C HIS A 78 2.38 7.32 -14.73
N LEU A 79 2.69 6.22 -14.03
CA LEU A 79 4.07 5.75 -13.83
C LEU A 79 4.28 4.26 -14.13
N CYS A 80 3.23 3.45 -14.14
CA CYS A 80 3.39 2.00 -14.11
C CYS A 80 2.17 1.24 -14.63
N TYR A 81 1.99 1.20 -15.95
CA TYR A 81 0.88 0.50 -16.63
C TYR A 81 0.82 -1.02 -16.35
N ARG A 82 1.83 -1.62 -15.69
CA ARG A 82 1.93 -3.07 -15.43
C ARG A 82 2.36 -3.45 -14.00
N CYS A 83 2.20 -2.57 -13.01
CA CYS A 83 2.57 -2.90 -11.62
C CYS A 83 1.64 -3.98 -11.05
N GLN A 84 2.25 -5.04 -10.50
CA GLN A 84 1.54 -6.15 -9.85
C GLN A 84 1.34 -5.90 -8.35
N CYS A 85 1.53 -4.67 -7.89
CA CYS A 85 1.65 -4.35 -6.48
C CYS A 85 0.33 -4.64 -5.75
N LEU A 86 -0.82 -4.34 -6.35
CA LEU A 86 -2.14 -4.73 -5.82
C LEU A 86 -2.28 -6.25 -5.66
N LYS A 87 -1.85 -7.03 -6.66
CA LYS A 87 -1.89 -8.50 -6.60
C LYS A 87 -1.02 -9.04 -5.47
N GLU A 88 0.16 -8.44 -5.26
CA GLU A 88 1.07 -8.83 -4.18
C GLU A 88 0.55 -8.45 -2.79
N ILE A 89 -0.14 -7.31 -2.64
CA ILE A 89 -0.83 -6.93 -1.39
C ILE A 89 -1.88 -7.99 -1.03
N LEU A 90 -2.75 -8.36 -1.98
CA LEU A 90 -3.83 -9.31 -1.76
C LEU A 90 -3.32 -10.72 -1.39
N LYS A 91 -2.14 -11.09 -1.89
CA LYS A 91 -1.48 -12.37 -1.59
C LYS A 91 -0.73 -12.38 -0.26
N SER A 92 -0.40 -11.22 0.31
CA SER A 92 0.44 -11.17 1.52
C SER A 92 -0.33 -11.56 2.78
N VAL A 93 -0.19 -12.84 3.17
CA VAL A 93 -0.76 -13.41 4.41
C VAL A 93 -0.33 -12.63 5.65
N GLN A 94 0.89 -12.06 5.63
CA GLN A 94 1.42 -11.29 6.76
C GLN A 94 0.59 -10.06 7.08
N PHE A 95 -0.02 -9.43 6.07
CA PHE A 95 -0.84 -8.25 6.32
C PHE A 95 -2.25 -8.63 6.75
N TRP A 96 -2.79 -9.77 6.31
CA TRP A 96 -4.18 -10.21 6.53
C TRP A 96 -4.64 -10.11 7.98
N ALA A 97 -3.83 -10.57 8.94
CA ALA A 97 -4.16 -10.50 10.36
C ALA A 97 -4.42 -9.07 10.85
N PHE A 98 -3.77 -8.08 10.23
CA PHE A 98 -4.03 -6.68 10.54
C PHE A 98 -5.32 -6.20 9.89
N TRP A 99 -5.66 -6.57 8.65
CA TRP A 99 -6.89 -6.09 7.98
C TRP A 99 -8.16 -6.44 8.75
N THR A 100 -8.13 -7.58 9.43
CA THR A 100 -9.26 -8.10 10.21
C THR A 100 -9.24 -7.68 11.67
N SER A 101 -8.22 -6.92 12.11
CA SER A 101 -8.14 -6.44 13.49
C SER A 101 -8.95 -5.17 13.68
N ASP A 102 -9.59 -5.04 14.85
CA ASP A 102 -10.37 -3.86 15.21
C ASP A 102 -9.53 -2.67 15.71
N SER A 103 -8.21 -2.83 15.84
CA SER A 103 -7.36 -1.75 16.37
C SER A 103 -7.34 -0.51 15.45
N PRO A 104 -7.49 0.72 15.96
CA PRO A 104 -7.45 1.93 15.15
C PRO A 104 -6.08 2.18 14.49
N LEU A 105 -5.00 1.59 15.01
CA LEU A 105 -3.64 1.70 14.45
C LEU A 105 -3.35 0.71 13.32
N VAL A 106 -4.32 -0.13 12.98
CA VAL A 106 -4.19 -1.18 11.95
C VAL A 106 -3.74 -0.63 10.61
N GLU A 107 -4.34 0.46 10.16
CA GLU A 107 -4.05 1.00 8.83
C GLU A 107 -2.59 1.46 8.74
N LEU A 108 -2.11 2.24 9.72
CA LEU A 108 -0.72 2.68 9.79
C LEU A 108 0.26 1.51 9.85
N ASN A 109 -0.04 0.48 10.63
CA ASN A 109 0.79 -0.71 10.74
C ASN A 109 0.83 -1.50 9.43
N ILE A 110 -0.31 -1.64 8.73
CA ILE A 110 -0.37 -2.24 7.40
C ILE A 110 0.52 -1.45 6.44
N VAL A 111 0.36 -0.12 6.39
CA VAL A 111 1.14 0.72 5.48
C VAL A 111 2.63 0.62 5.77
N LYS A 112 3.04 0.70 7.03
CA LYS A 112 4.44 0.53 7.45
C LYS A 112 4.98 -0.83 7.01
N GLY A 113 4.18 -1.87 7.15
CA GLY A 113 4.48 -3.21 6.65
C GLY A 113 4.66 -3.26 5.13
N LEU A 114 3.75 -2.64 4.38
CA LEU A 114 3.80 -2.54 2.92
C LEU A 114 5.02 -1.76 2.41
N ILE A 115 5.39 -0.67 3.08
CA ILE A 115 6.59 0.11 2.78
C ILE A 115 7.86 -0.75 2.91
N ARG A 116 7.89 -1.69 3.86
CA ARG A 116 9.02 -2.60 4.06
C ARG A 116 8.97 -3.81 3.13
N TYR A 117 7.83 -4.09 2.49
CA TYR A 117 7.63 -5.29 1.69
C TYR A 117 8.28 -5.15 0.30
N GLN A 118 9.45 -5.76 0.14
CA GLN A 118 10.30 -5.58 -1.05
C GLN A 118 9.69 -6.09 -2.36
N ARG A 119 8.63 -6.94 -2.30
CA ARG A 119 7.91 -7.38 -3.50
C ARG A 119 7.07 -6.25 -4.13
N LEU A 120 6.82 -5.17 -3.40
CA LEU A 120 6.20 -3.97 -3.95
C LEU A 120 7.23 -3.10 -4.66
N SER A 121 6.81 -2.47 -5.75
CA SER A 121 7.66 -1.53 -6.48
C SER A 121 8.13 -0.41 -5.56
N ALA A 122 9.38 0.04 -5.73
CA ALA A 122 9.92 1.16 -4.94
C ALA A 122 9.07 2.44 -5.12
N VAL A 123 8.54 2.65 -6.32
CA VAL A 123 7.61 3.75 -6.65
C VAL A 123 6.38 3.70 -5.78
N PHE A 124 5.69 2.56 -5.75
CA PHE A 124 4.46 2.40 -4.97
C PHE A 124 4.72 2.56 -3.47
N ARG A 125 5.86 2.03 -2.99
CA ARG A 125 6.28 2.20 -1.59
C ARG A 125 6.56 3.65 -1.23
N LEU A 126 7.24 4.41 -2.09
CA LEU A 126 7.47 5.84 -1.89
C LEU A 126 6.15 6.59 -1.78
N ILE A 127 5.21 6.31 -2.68
CA ILE A 127 3.88 6.92 -2.68
C ILE A 127 3.15 6.66 -1.36
N LEU A 128 3.16 5.41 -0.89
CA LEU A 128 2.57 5.07 0.41
C LEU A 128 3.25 5.84 1.55
N ALA A 129 4.58 5.97 1.51
CA ALA A 129 5.31 6.74 2.51
C ALA A 129 4.90 8.23 2.49
N CYS A 130 4.77 8.85 1.31
CA CYS A 130 4.31 10.23 1.17
C CYS A 130 2.86 10.41 1.64
N GLU A 131 1.94 9.55 1.22
CA GLU A 131 0.51 9.66 1.54
C GLU A 131 0.24 9.53 3.04
N TYR A 132 1.01 8.70 3.74
CA TYR A 132 0.88 8.46 5.18
C TYR A 132 1.95 9.16 6.02
N ARG A 133 2.73 10.07 5.43
CA ARG A 133 3.75 10.90 6.11
C ARG A 133 4.80 10.10 6.89
N PHE A 134 5.30 9.01 6.29
CA PHE A 134 6.48 8.30 6.80
C PHE A 134 7.75 9.02 6.33
N GLU A 135 8.02 10.18 6.93
CA GLU A 135 9.07 11.12 6.50
C GLU A 135 10.47 10.48 6.47
N ASP A 136 10.78 9.58 7.41
CA ASP A 136 12.08 8.89 7.47
C ASP A 136 12.30 7.91 6.29
N ASP A 137 11.22 7.28 5.79
CA ASP A 137 11.28 6.31 4.71
C ASP A 137 11.38 7.00 3.33
N VAL A 138 10.85 8.22 3.21
CA VAL A 138 10.74 8.95 1.94
C VAL A 138 12.09 9.20 1.26
N PRO A 139 13.13 9.77 1.91
CA PRO A 139 14.44 9.97 1.29
C PRO A 139 15.11 8.67 0.87
N LEU A 140 14.96 7.60 1.67
CA LEU A 140 15.56 6.30 1.40
C LEU A 140 14.91 5.62 0.19
N LEU A 141 13.60 5.77 0.03
CA LEU A 141 12.86 5.24 -1.11
C LEU A 141 13.12 6.07 -2.38
N TRP A 142 13.21 7.39 -2.25
CA TRP A 142 13.54 8.31 -3.34
C TRP A 142 14.86 7.96 -4.02
N LYS A 143 15.92 7.76 -3.22
CA LYS A 143 17.26 7.37 -3.72
C LYS A 143 17.29 6.03 -4.44
N LYS A 144 16.31 5.15 -4.20
CA LYS A 144 16.19 3.85 -4.89
C LYS A 144 15.48 3.96 -6.24
N LEU A 145 14.89 5.11 -6.55
CA LEU A 145 14.22 5.31 -7.82
C LEU A 145 15.24 5.64 -8.91
N PRO A 146 15.05 5.09 -10.14
CA PRO A 146 15.79 5.59 -11.29
C PRO A 146 15.53 7.08 -11.52
N VAL A 147 16.54 7.81 -11.99
CA VAL A 147 16.45 9.26 -12.24
C VAL A 147 15.29 9.62 -13.17
N PHE A 148 15.07 8.83 -14.23
CA PHE A 148 13.96 9.05 -15.15
C PHE A 148 12.59 8.87 -14.49
N VAL A 149 12.48 8.14 -13.38
CA VAL A 149 11.24 8.00 -12.62
C VAL A 149 11.09 9.17 -11.65
N GLN A 150 12.18 9.59 -11.00
CA GLN A 150 12.19 10.78 -10.14
C GLN A 150 11.68 12.02 -10.90
N SER A 151 12.10 12.21 -12.16
CA SER A 151 11.65 13.35 -12.98
C SER A 151 10.12 13.40 -13.19
N TYR A 152 9.40 12.28 -13.11
CA TYR A 152 7.93 12.30 -13.19
C TYR A 152 7.26 12.90 -11.95
N PHE A 153 7.92 12.84 -10.79
CA PHE A 153 7.37 13.37 -9.55
C PHE A 153 7.31 14.91 -9.52
N PHE A 154 7.95 15.57 -10.49
CA PHE A 154 7.92 17.02 -10.66
C PHE A 154 6.74 17.51 -11.50
N ARG A 155 5.91 16.60 -12.03
CA ARG A 155 4.76 16.99 -12.84
C ARG A 155 3.65 17.62 -11.97
N PRO A 156 2.94 18.63 -12.49
CA PRO A 156 1.92 19.34 -11.73
C PRO A 156 0.66 18.50 -11.44
N ASP A 157 0.46 17.38 -12.15
CA ASP A 157 -0.66 16.46 -11.96
C ASP A 157 -0.44 15.45 -10.82
N MET A 158 0.70 15.51 -10.14
CA MET A 158 0.98 14.62 -9.01
C MET A 158 0.14 14.98 -7.78
N PRO A 159 -0.25 13.99 -6.94
CA PRO A 159 -0.97 14.28 -5.71
C PRO A 159 -0.19 15.19 -4.77
N ILE A 160 -0.90 16.12 -4.13
CA ILE A 160 -0.32 17.20 -3.32
C ILE A 160 0.64 16.68 -2.24
N GLN A 161 0.32 15.56 -1.58
CA GLN A 161 1.19 15.00 -0.54
C GLN A 161 2.51 14.49 -1.10
N VAL A 162 2.47 13.92 -2.30
CA VAL A 162 3.66 13.48 -3.01
C VAL A 162 4.51 14.68 -3.38
N ILE A 163 3.92 15.72 -3.99
CA ILE A 163 4.62 16.97 -4.35
C ILE A 163 5.30 17.59 -3.12
N ARG A 164 4.59 17.68 -1.99
CA ARG A 164 5.14 18.23 -0.74
C ARG A 164 6.35 17.44 -0.27
N SER A 165 6.22 16.12 -0.23
CA SER A 165 7.29 15.22 0.23
C SER A 165 8.52 15.28 -0.68
N THR A 166 8.31 15.32 -1.99
CA THR A 166 9.41 15.40 -2.96
C THR A 166 10.10 16.76 -2.92
N ASN A 167 9.36 17.85 -2.75
CA ASN A 167 9.95 19.18 -2.57
C ASN A 167 10.87 19.24 -1.34
N VAL A 168 10.46 18.65 -0.22
CA VAL A 168 11.31 18.57 0.98
C VAL A 168 12.62 17.85 0.67
N ILE A 169 12.57 16.71 -0.02
CA ILE A 169 13.78 15.96 -0.43
C ILE A 169 14.68 16.84 -1.32
N ILE A 170 14.09 17.51 -2.31
CA ILE A 170 14.85 18.36 -3.25
C ILE A 170 15.54 19.49 -2.51
N TYR A 171 14.84 20.18 -1.60
CA TYR A 171 15.46 21.24 -0.80
C TYR A 171 16.61 20.72 0.05
N GLN A 172 16.47 19.53 0.65
CA GLN A 172 17.55 18.91 1.42
C GLN A 172 18.75 18.53 0.54
N GLU A 173 18.52 18.00 -0.67
CA GLU A 173 19.59 17.65 -1.60
C GLU A 173 20.31 18.89 -2.17
N LEU A 174 19.56 19.94 -2.51
CA LEU A 174 20.12 21.22 -2.97
C LEU A 174 20.93 21.91 -1.87
N TRP A 175 20.42 21.92 -0.64
CA TRP A 175 21.11 22.50 0.49
C TRP A 175 22.46 21.83 0.71
N LYS A 176 22.48 20.49 0.72
CA LYS A 176 23.71 19.72 0.86
C LYS A 176 24.72 20.02 -0.25
N PHE A 177 24.26 20.16 -1.49
CA PHE A 177 25.13 20.52 -2.61
C PHE A 177 25.76 21.91 -2.43
N CYS A 178 25.02 22.89 -1.91
CA CYS A 178 25.56 24.21 -1.61
C CYS A 178 26.63 24.16 -0.51
N ASP A 179 26.40 23.38 0.55
CA ASP A 179 27.38 23.19 1.64
C ASP A 179 28.67 22.54 1.09
N ASP A 180 28.55 21.49 0.28
CA ASP A 180 29.68 20.79 -0.33
C ASP A 180 30.51 21.73 -1.25
N LEU A 181 29.84 22.65 -1.98
CA LEU A 181 30.51 23.65 -2.82
C LEU A 181 31.27 24.70 -2.00
N GLU A 182 30.71 25.14 -0.88
CA GLU A 182 31.32 26.12 0.00
C GLU A 182 32.56 25.53 0.69
N ASP A 183 32.49 24.28 1.16
CA ASP A 183 33.64 23.56 1.72
C ASP A 183 34.77 23.39 0.70
N PHE A 184 34.41 23.08 -0.55
CA PHE A 184 35.36 22.99 -1.65
C PHE A 184 36.04 24.33 -1.93
N ARG A 185 35.28 25.43 -1.96
CA ARG A 185 35.80 26.79 -2.13
C ARG A 185 36.80 27.16 -1.05
N GLN A 186 36.45 26.94 0.22
CA GLN A 186 37.35 27.21 1.36
C GLN A 186 38.64 26.37 1.32
N THR A 187 38.56 25.15 0.79
CA THR A 187 39.74 24.29 0.62
C THR A 187 40.69 24.84 -0.44
N LEU A 188 40.17 25.36 -1.56
CA LEU A 188 40.99 26.00 -2.60
C LEU A 188 41.68 27.27 -2.10
N GLU A 189 40.97 28.11 -1.34
CA GLU A 189 41.51 29.35 -0.77
C GLU A 189 42.65 29.11 0.23
N LYS A 190 42.67 27.96 0.92
CA LYS A 190 43.76 27.59 1.85
C LYS A 190 45.07 27.16 1.16
N HIS A 191 45.02 26.84 -0.13
CA HIS A 191 46.17 26.33 -0.90
C HIS A 191 46.71 27.36 -1.91
N GLN A 192 46.20 28.59 -1.87
CA GLN A 192 46.72 29.75 -2.60
C GLN A 192 47.57 30.60 -1.68
#